data_AF-A0A0H3NTV5-F1
#
_entry.id   AF-A0A0H3NTV5-F1
#
_cell.length_a   1.000
_cell.length_b   1.000
_cell.length_c   1.000
_cell.angle_alpha   90.00
_cell.angle_beta   90.00
_cell.angle_gamma   90.00
#
_symmetry.space_group_name_H-M   'P 1'
#
loop_
_entity.id
_entity.type
_entity.pdbx_description
1 polymer ?
#
loop_
_entity_poly.entity_id
_entity_poly.type
_entity_poly.pdbx_seq_one_letter_code
_entity_poly.pdbx_strand_id
1 'polypeptide(L)'
;MIEQPRVCVQVQSIYVETQSIPDEERFVFAYTVTIRNLGRSNVQLMGRYWLITNSNGRQTEVQGEGVIGEQPLILPGNEFQYTSGAVLETPLGTMEGHYEMVDHLGQAFRTVIPVFRLAIPTLIH
;
A
#
# COMPACT_ATOMS: atom_id res chain seq x y z
N MET A 1 17.57 -13.01 -22.93
CA MET A 1 17.37 -11.75 -22.18
C MET A 1 16.67 -12.11 -20.90
N ILE A 2 17.19 -11.70 -19.75
CA ILE A 2 16.51 -11.87 -18.46
C ILE A 2 15.43 -10.78 -18.43
N GLU A 3 14.16 -11.15 -18.57
CA GLU A 3 13.07 -10.19 -18.45
C GLU A 3 12.89 -9.83 -16.98
N GLN A 4 13.04 -8.55 -16.64
CA GLN A 4 12.78 -8.06 -15.30
C GLN A 4 11.28 -8.12 -15.00
N PRO A 5 10.88 -8.49 -13.77
CA PRO A 5 9.50 -8.39 -13.32
C PRO A 5 8.96 -6.97 -13.52
N ARG A 6 7.73 -6.86 -14.02
CA ARG A 6 7.07 -5.57 -14.23
C ARG A 6 5.78 -5.53 -13.42
N VAL A 7 5.85 -4.95 -12.23
CA VAL A 7 4.71 -4.84 -11.32
C VAL A 7 4.28 -3.37 -11.20
N CYS A 8 2.98 -3.13 -11.30
CA CYS A 8 2.38 -1.81 -11.13
C CYS A 8 1.49 -1.81 -9.87
N VAL A 9 1.68 -0.81 -9.01
CA VAL A 9 0.88 -0.64 -7.79
C VAL A 9 0.05 0.63 -7.92
N GLN A 10 -1.24 0.52 -7.67
CA GLN A 10 -2.18 1.63 -7.63
C GLN A 10 -2.86 1.64 -6.26
N VAL A 11 -3.05 2.83 -5.69
CA VAL A 11 -3.69 2.99 -4.39
C VAL A 11 -4.79 4.03 -4.47
N GLN A 12 -5.92 3.72 -3.84
CA GLN A 12 -7.02 4.64 -3.61
C GLN A 12 -7.29 4.70 -2.11
N SER A 13 -7.46 5.89 -1.56
CA SER A 13 -7.75 6.10 -0.15
C SER A 13 -9.06 6.85 0.03
N ILE A 14 -9.77 6.55 1.11
CA ILE A 14 -10.99 7.22 1.53
C ILE A 14 -10.95 7.49 3.04
N TYR A 15 -11.51 8.62 3.44
CA TYR A 15 -11.77 8.94 4.84
C TYR A 15 -13.03 8.20 5.31
N VAL A 16 -12.96 7.57 6.49
CA VAL A 16 -14.08 6.82 7.08
C VAL A 16 -14.64 7.61 8.25
N GLU A 17 -15.58 8.50 7.97
CA GLU A 17 -16.20 9.41 8.94
C GLU A 17 -16.83 8.65 10.12
N THR A 18 -17.53 7.55 9.84
CA THR A 18 -18.24 6.74 10.85
C THR A 18 -17.33 6.06 11.87
N GLN A 19 -16.03 5.95 11.61
CA GLN A 19 -15.04 5.35 12.52
C GLN A 19 -14.06 6.39 13.10
N SER A 20 -14.21 7.65 12.68
CA SER A 20 -13.33 8.75 13.06
C SER A 20 -13.96 9.56 14.19
N ILE A 21 -13.11 10.12 15.05
CA ILE A 21 -13.50 11.01 16.14
C ILE A 21 -12.54 12.20 16.08
N PRO A 22 -12.83 13.23 15.26
CA PRO A 22 -11.92 14.36 15.06
C PRO A 22 -11.57 15.11 16.36
N ASP A 23 -12.53 15.23 17.29
CA ASP A 23 -12.33 15.89 18.59
C ASP A 23 -11.34 15.14 19.50
N GLU A 24 -11.09 13.85 19.23
CA GLU A 24 -10.10 13.02 19.92
C GLU A 24 -8.83 12.80 19.08
N GLU A 25 -8.62 13.62 18.04
CA GLU A 25 -7.49 13.46 17.10
C GLU A 25 -7.43 12.04 16.52
N ARG A 26 -8.59 11.47 16.16
CA ARG A 26 -8.66 10.11 15.60
C ARG A 26 -9.27 10.14 14.20
N PHE A 27 -8.42 10.05 13.17
CA PHE A 27 -8.83 10.04 11.76
C PHE A 27 -8.58 8.68 11.14
N VAL A 28 -9.66 7.99 10.77
CA VAL A 28 -9.61 6.65 10.17
C VAL A 28 -9.70 6.76 8.65
N PHE A 29 -8.76 6.12 7.97
CA PHE A 29 -8.73 6.01 6.51
C PHE A 29 -8.76 4.55 6.11
N ALA A 30 -9.54 4.23 5.08
CA ALA A 30 -9.42 2.98 4.36
C ALA A 30 -8.63 3.22 3.08
N TYR A 31 -7.78 2.28 2.71
CA TYR A 31 -7.08 2.31 1.42
C TYR A 31 -7.20 0.96 0.73
N THR A 32 -7.44 1.01 -0.58
CA THR A 32 -7.51 -0.13 -1.46
C THR A 32 -6.29 -0.10 -2.38
N VAL A 33 -5.51 -1.17 -2.36
CA VAL A 33 -4.34 -1.34 -3.21
C VAL A 33 -4.64 -2.36 -4.30
N THR A 34 -4.28 -2.03 -5.54
CA THR A 34 -4.30 -2.95 -6.68
C THR A 34 -2.86 -3.18 -7.15
N ILE A 35 -2.44 -4.45 -7.14
CA ILE A 35 -1.10 -4.90 -7.56
C ILE A 35 -1.27 -5.67 -8.87
N ARG A 36 -0.75 -5.13 -9.97
CA ARG A 36 -0.86 -5.71 -11.31
C ARG A 36 0.48 -6.27 -11.77
N ASN A 37 0.49 -7.53 -12.19
CA ASN A 37 1.65 -8.11 -12.85
C ASN A 37 1.54 -7.85 -14.36
N LEU A 38 2.32 -6.89 -14.85
CA LEU A 38 2.44 -6.53 -16.26
C LEU A 38 3.62 -7.24 -16.95
N GLY A 39 4.29 -8.16 -16.25
CA GLY A 39 5.36 -8.99 -16.76
C GLY A 39 4.85 -10.24 -17.48
N ARG A 40 5.78 -11.11 -17.88
CA ARG A 40 5.48 -12.38 -18.58
C ARG A 40 5.60 -13.63 -17.70
N SER A 41 6.13 -13.48 -16.50
CA SER A 41 6.27 -14.56 -15.51
C SER A 41 5.49 -14.23 -14.24
N ASN A 42 5.11 -15.25 -13.48
CA ASN A 42 4.46 -15.05 -12.18
C ASN A 42 5.39 -14.33 -11.20
N VAL A 43 4.79 -13.65 -10.24
CA VAL A 43 5.47 -13.00 -9.11
C VAL A 43 4.68 -13.28 -7.84
N GLN A 44 5.35 -13.35 -6.70
CA GLN A 44 4.69 -13.55 -5.41
C GLN A 44 5.08 -12.43 -4.44
N LEU A 45 4.09 -11.90 -3.73
CA LEU A 45 4.30 -10.94 -2.66
C LEU A 45 4.64 -11.70 -1.38
N MET A 46 5.80 -11.36 -0.79
CA MET A 46 6.30 -12.00 0.43
C MET A 46 6.15 -11.12 1.65
N GLY A 47 6.30 -9.81 1.49
CA GLY A 47 6.25 -8.85 2.59
C GLY A 47 5.99 -7.42 2.15
N ARG A 48 5.80 -6.55 3.14
CA ARG A 48 5.52 -5.13 2.94
C ARG A 48 6.30 -4.29 3.93
N TYR A 49 6.66 -3.10 3.48
CA TYR A 49 7.16 -2.01 4.31
C TYR A 49 6.32 -0.77 4.00
N TRP A 50 5.92 -0.06 5.04
CA TRP A 50 5.18 1.20 4.99
C TRP A 50 5.90 2.25 5.81
N LEU A 51 6.03 3.45 5.24
CA LEU A 51 6.35 4.68 5.92
C LEU A 51 5.10 5.57 5.91
N ILE A 52 4.60 5.89 7.10
CA ILE A 52 3.42 6.72 7.30
C ILE A 52 3.89 8.06 7.89
N THR A 53 3.61 9.17 7.20
CA THR A 53 3.96 10.52 7.67
C THR A 53 2.69 11.32 7.93
N ASN A 54 2.50 11.78 9.15
CA ASN A 54 1.36 12.64 9.50
C ASN A 54 1.65 14.11 9.17
N SER A 55 0.65 15.01 9.26
CA SER A 55 0.83 16.43 8.91
C SER A 55 1.77 17.20 9.84
N ASN A 56 2.06 16.65 11.02
CA ASN A 56 3.01 17.23 11.96
C ASN A 56 4.46 16.78 11.67
N GLY A 57 4.68 15.99 10.60
CA GLY A 57 5.98 15.44 10.24
C GLY A 57 6.40 14.21 11.04
N ARG A 58 5.53 13.66 11.90
CA ARG A 58 5.82 12.43 12.63
C ARG A 58 5.73 11.24 11.67
N GLN A 59 6.78 10.41 11.69
CA GLN A 59 6.90 9.21 10.88
C GLN A 59 6.63 7.95 11.70
N THR A 60 6.00 6.97 11.08
CA THR A 60 5.74 5.64 11.66
C THR A 60 6.03 4.58 10.60
N GLU A 61 6.85 3.61 10.96
CA GLU A 61 7.24 2.51 10.08
C GLU A 61 6.45 1.25 10.44
N VAL A 62 5.91 0.58 9.43
CA VAL A 62 5.19 -0.69 9.60
C VAL A 62 5.74 -1.71 8.61
N GLN A 63 6.26 -2.81 9.12
CA GLN A 63 6.76 -3.92 8.31
C GLN A 63 6.07 -5.22 8.71
N GLY A 64 5.88 -6.12 7.75
CA GLY A 64 5.37 -7.46 8.04
C GLY A 64 5.29 -8.35 6.81
N GLU A 65 5.05 -9.63 7.06
CA GLU A 65 4.86 -10.64 6.01
C GLU A 65 3.50 -10.47 5.32
N GLY A 66 3.50 -10.69 4.01
CA GLY A 66 2.31 -10.66 3.18
C GLY A 66 1.58 -9.32 3.17
N VAL A 67 0.31 -9.37 2.81
CA VAL A 67 -0.70 -8.33 2.95
C VAL A 67 -1.97 -9.00 3.44
N ILE A 68 -2.70 -8.40 4.39
CA ILE A 68 -3.94 -8.95 4.98
C ILE A 68 -3.86 -10.42 5.46
N GLY A 69 -2.66 -10.92 5.78
CA GLY A 69 -2.44 -12.32 6.17
C GLY A 69 -2.16 -13.28 5.00
N GLU A 70 -2.03 -12.76 3.77
CA GLU A 70 -1.82 -13.52 2.55
C GLU A 70 -0.50 -13.16 1.85
N GLN A 71 0.08 -14.12 1.14
CA GLN A 71 1.25 -13.94 0.26
C GLN A 71 0.86 -14.27 -1.19
N PRO A 72 0.13 -13.37 -1.88
CA PRO A 72 -0.52 -13.67 -3.15
C PRO A 72 0.49 -13.95 -4.27
N LEU A 73 0.25 -15.04 -5.01
CA LEU A 73 0.89 -15.32 -6.29
C LEU A 73 0.08 -14.63 -7.41
N ILE A 74 0.72 -13.71 -8.13
CA ILE A 74 0.10 -12.91 -9.19
C ILE A 74 0.63 -13.39 -10.55
N LEU A 75 -0.24 -14.06 -11.30
CA LEU A 75 0.07 -14.55 -12.64
C LEU A 75 0.24 -13.39 -13.65
N PRO A 76 0.94 -13.61 -14.77
CA PRO A 76 1.08 -12.61 -15.84
C PRO A 76 -0.27 -12.06 -16.31
N GLY A 77 -0.41 -10.74 -16.35
CA GLY A 77 -1.64 -10.06 -16.76
C GLY A 77 -2.75 -10.04 -15.71
N ASN A 78 -2.57 -10.70 -14.56
CA ASN A 78 -3.53 -10.66 -13.47
C ASN A 78 -3.20 -9.59 -12.43
N GLU A 79 -4.18 -9.36 -11.54
CA GLU A 79 -4.09 -8.41 -10.46
C GLU A 79 -4.56 -9.02 -9.14
N PHE A 80 -4.00 -8.50 -8.05
CA PHE A 80 -4.46 -8.77 -6.69
C PHE A 80 -4.90 -7.45 -6.06
N GLN A 81 -6.08 -7.44 -5.45
CA GLN A 81 -6.64 -6.25 -4.82
C GLN A 81 -6.99 -6.54 -3.37
N TYR A 82 -6.64 -5.63 -2.47
CA TYR A 82 -7.00 -5.73 -1.06
C TYR A 82 -7.31 -4.36 -0.47
N THR A 83 -8.10 -4.34 0.61
CA THR A 83 -8.41 -3.13 1.37
C THR A 83 -7.93 -3.28 2.81
N SER A 84 -7.36 -2.22 3.36
CA SER A 84 -6.88 -2.16 4.74
C SER A 84 -7.11 -0.75 5.32
N GLY A 85 -6.82 -0.58 6.61
CA GLY A 85 -7.03 0.68 7.33
C GLY A 85 -5.73 1.30 7.86
N ALA A 86 -5.75 2.63 8.02
CA ALA A 86 -4.76 3.39 8.76
C ALA A 86 -5.47 4.40 9.68
N VAL A 87 -4.91 4.63 10.85
CA VAL A 87 -5.39 5.66 11.79
C VAL A 87 -4.31 6.71 11.94
N LEU A 88 -4.67 7.97 11.73
CA LEU A 88 -3.80 9.13 11.93
C LEU A 88 -4.33 10.03 13.02
N GLU A 89 -3.42 10.76 13.66
CA GLU A 89 -3.74 11.85 14.59
C GLU A 89 -4.04 13.18 13.88
N THR A 90 -3.87 13.25 12.57
CA THR A 90 -4.07 14.46 11.78
C THR A 90 -5.04 14.20 10.62
N PRO A 91 -5.80 15.22 10.18
CA PRO A 91 -6.77 15.09 9.08
C PRO A 91 -6.13 14.89 7.69
N LEU A 92 -4.81 15.03 7.61
CA LEU A 92 -3.99 14.82 6.42
C LEU A 92 -2.73 14.03 6.80
N GLY A 93 -2.25 13.19 5.89
CA GLY A 93 -0.95 12.54 5.94
C GLY A 93 -0.59 11.89 4.61
N THR A 94 0.55 11.22 4.57
CA THR A 94 1.00 10.43 3.42
C THR A 94 1.41 9.05 3.86
N MET A 95 1.28 8.10 2.92
CA MET A 95 1.83 6.76 3.04
C MET A 95 2.64 6.44 1.80
N GLU A 96 3.77 5.78 1.99
CA GLU A 96 4.64 5.29 0.94
C GLU A 96 5.35 4.01 1.39
N GLY A 97 6.00 3.30 0.48
CA GLY A 97 6.72 2.10 0.88
C GLY A 97 7.13 1.20 -0.27
N HIS A 98 7.27 -0.08 0.02
CA HIS A 98 7.56 -1.10 -0.98
C HIS A 98 7.05 -2.47 -0.55
N TYR A 99 6.79 -3.31 -1.55
CA TYR A 99 6.63 -4.76 -1.36
C TYR A 99 7.94 -5.49 -1.60
N GLU A 100 8.19 -6.48 -0.76
CA GLU A 100 9.20 -7.50 -0.99
C GLU A 100 8.53 -8.62 -1.80
N MET A 101 9.07 -8.90 -2.98
CA MET A 101 8.51 -9.83 -3.95
C MET A 101 9.56 -10.88 -4.34
N VAL A 102 9.11 -12.00 -4.87
CA VAL A 102 9.95 -12.98 -5.56
C VAL A 102 9.39 -13.24 -6.96
N ASP A 103 10.27 -13.48 -7.92
CA ASP A 103 9.88 -13.87 -9.27
C ASP A 103 9.69 -15.41 -9.38
N HIS A 104 9.31 -15.87 -10.58
CA HIS A 104 9.16 -17.30 -10.88
C HIS A 104 10.41 -18.18 -10.66
N LEU A 105 11.60 -17.60 -10.50
CA LEU A 105 12.84 -18.30 -10.19
C LEU A 105 13.20 -18.21 -8.70
N GLY A 106 12.38 -17.56 -7.89
CA GLY A 106 12.62 -17.29 -6.48
C GLY A 106 13.60 -16.12 -6.24
N GLN A 107 13.94 -15.35 -7.28
CA GLN A 107 14.82 -14.19 -7.12
C GLN A 107 14.05 -13.03 -6.48
N ALA A 108 14.58 -12.51 -5.38
CA ALA A 108 13.97 -11.40 -4.65
C ALA A 108 14.10 -10.08 -5.43
N PHE A 109 13.03 -9.28 -5.40
CA PHE A 109 13.02 -7.92 -5.91
C PHE A 109 12.01 -7.06 -5.14
N ARG A 110 12.13 -5.73 -5.29
CA ARG A 110 11.23 -4.77 -4.64
C ARG A 110 10.32 -4.10 -5.64
N THR A 111 9.07 -3.90 -5.24
CA THR A 111 8.11 -3.06 -5.97
C THR A 111 7.74 -1.85 -5.13
N VAL A 112 7.97 -0.65 -5.65
CA VAL A 112 7.65 0.60 -4.97
C VAL A 112 6.14 0.77 -4.85
N ILE A 113 5.69 1.19 -3.67
CA ILE A 113 4.35 1.73 -3.46
C ILE A 113 4.49 3.25 -3.56
N PRO A 114 3.87 3.91 -4.57
CA PRO A 114 4.00 5.35 -4.74
C PRO A 114 3.41 6.09 -3.54
N VAL A 115 3.95 7.28 -3.25
CA VAL A 115 3.38 8.15 -2.21
C VAL A 115 1.93 8.46 -2.55
N PHE A 116 1.03 8.24 -1.60
CA PHE A 116 -0.36 8.65 -1.69
C PHE A 116 -0.80 9.39 -0.44
N ARG A 117 -1.84 10.23 -0.60
CA ARG A 117 -2.38 11.05 0.48
C ARG A 117 -3.48 10.30 1.22
N LEU A 118 -3.51 10.48 2.52
CA LEU A 118 -4.66 10.22 3.38
C LEU A 118 -5.23 11.58 3.74
N ALA A 119 -6.39 11.95 3.22
CA ALA A 119 -6.95 13.28 3.40
C ALA A 119 -8.46 13.24 3.52
N ILE A 120 -9.03 14.10 4.37
CA ILE A 120 -10.46 14.37 4.36
C ILE A 120 -10.83 15.07 3.03
N PRO A 121 -11.92 14.68 2.34
CA PRO A 121 -12.26 15.20 1.01
C PRO A 121 -12.33 16.72 0.92
N THR A 122 -12.78 17.41 1.98
CA THR A 122 -12.89 18.87 2.04
C THR A 122 -11.55 19.61 2.00
N LEU A 123 -10.42 18.89 2.11
CA LEU A 123 -9.06 19.45 2.07
C LEU A 123 -8.34 19.20 0.74
N ILE A 124 -9.03 18.64 -0.26
CA ILE A 124 -8.48 18.40 -1.61
C ILE A 124 -8.92 19.55 -2.52
N HIS A 125 -8.05 20.54 -2.72
CA HIS A 125 -8.20 21.58 -3.74
C HIS A 125 -7.36 21.27 -4.99
#